data_AF-X1PYG3-F1
#
_entry.id   AF-X1PYG3-F1
#
_cell.length_a   1.000
_cell.length_b   1.000
_cell.length_c   1.000
_cell.angle_alpha   90.00
_cell.angle_beta   90.00
_cell.angle_gamma   90.00
#
_symmetry.space_group_name_H-M   'P 1'
#
loop_
_entity.id
_entity.type
_entity.pdbx_description
1 polymer ?
#
loop_
_entity_poly.entity_id
_entity_poly.type
_entity_poly.pdbx_seq_one_letter_code
_entity_poly.pdbx_strand_id
1 'polypeptide(L)' 'MSALMTMTAPEQRKVIETLKKEGLRDKVKIMVGGGAITQEFADSIGADGYDPTAPGAVKLARKLIGK' A
#
# COMPACT_ATOMS: atom_id res chain seq x y z
N MET A 1 0.28 1.14 4.77
CA MET A 1 -0.95 0.62 5.41
C MET A 1 -0.82 -0.90 5.57
N SER A 2 -1.53 -1.51 6.52
CA SER A 2 -1.50 -2.97 6.72
C SER A 2 -2.89 -3.50 7.07
N ALA A 3 -3.22 -4.72 6.62
CA ALA A 3 -4.44 -5.43 7.01
C ALA A 3 -4.17 -6.92 7.24
N LEU A 4 -4.58 -7.41 8.40
CA LEU A 4 -4.52 -8.85 8.74
C LEU A 4 -5.81 -9.58 8.38
N MET A 5 -6.96 -8.89 8.42
CA MET A 5 -8.27 -9.48 8.16
C MET A 5 -8.72 -9.10 6.76
N THR A 6 -9.29 -10.05 6.02
CA THR A 6 -9.82 -9.79 4.67
C THR A 6 -10.90 -8.72 4.67
N MET A 7 -11.68 -8.61 5.75
CA MET A 7 -12.71 -7.58 5.91
C MET A 7 -12.14 -6.15 5.97
N THR A 8 -10.88 -5.96 6.39
CA THR A 8 -10.26 -4.63 6.47
C THR A 8 -9.43 -4.27 5.25
N ALA A 9 -9.13 -5.24 4.37
CA ALA A 9 -8.40 -4.98 3.13
C ALA A 9 -9.07 -3.91 2.23
N PRO A 10 -10.41 -3.92 2.02
CA PRO A 10 -11.07 -2.91 1.18
C PRO A 10 -10.94 -1.46 1.68
N GLU A 11 -10.71 -1.24 2.97
CA GLU A 11 -10.53 0.11 3.54
C GLU A 11 -9.26 0.78 2.99
N GLN A 12 -8.23 0.01 2.64
CA GLN A 12 -7.01 0.54 2.03
C GLN A 12 -7.31 1.22 0.68
N ARG A 13 -8.25 0.67 -0.10
CA ARG A 13 -8.72 1.29 -1.35
C ARG A 13 -9.38 2.64 -1.07
N LYS A 14 -10.24 2.72 -0.06
CA LYS A 14 -10.92 3.97 0.30
C LYS A 14 -9.92 5.07 0.65
N VAL A 15 -8.87 4.74 1.41
CA VAL A 15 -7.81 5.70 1.74
C VAL A 15 -7.11 6.22 0.49
N ILE A 16 -6.75 5.34 -0.46
CA ILE A 16 -6.10 5.76 -1.72
C ILE A 16 -7.03 6.67 -2.53
N GLU A 17 -8.31 6.34 -2.62
CA GLU A 17 -9.28 7.17 -3.33
C GLU A 17 -9.49 8.53 -2.66
N THR A 18 -9.49 8.61 -1.33
CA THR A 18 -9.49 9.88 -0.61
C THR A 18 -8.23 10.69 -0.89
N LEU A 19 -7.05 10.07 -0.90
CA LEU A 19 -5.80 10.75 -1.24
C LEU A 19 -5.80 11.29 -2.69
N LYS A 20 -6.44 10.58 -3.62
CA LYS A 20 -6.64 11.07 -5.00
C LYS A 20 -7.56 12.29 -5.02
N LYS A 21 -8.70 12.23 -4.32
CA LYS A 21 -9.68 13.33 -4.24
C LYS A 21 -9.07 14.62 -3.66
N GLU A 22 -8.21 14.47 -2.65
CA GLU A 22 -7.50 15.58 -2.02
C GLU A 22 -6.28 16.08 -2.82
N GLY A 23 -5.98 15.48 -3.98
CA GLY A 23 -4.81 15.85 -4.80
C GLY A 23 -3.46 15.54 -4.13
N LEU A 24 -3.45 14.59 -3.19
CA LEU A 24 -2.27 14.18 -2.43
C LEU A 24 -1.64 12.87 -2.95
N ARG A 25 -2.35 12.11 -3.79
CA ARG A 25 -1.91 10.78 -4.26
C ARG A 25 -0.50 10.78 -4.84
N ASP A 26 -0.14 11.79 -5.64
CA ASP A 26 1.16 11.86 -6.30
C ASP A 26 2.27 12.44 -5.42
N LYS A 27 1.91 12.99 -4.25
CA LYS A 27 2.85 13.61 -3.30
C LYS A 27 3.41 12.62 -2.28
N VAL A 28 2.82 11.43 -2.17
CA VAL A 28 3.20 10.41 -1.19
C VAL A 28 3.38 9.06 -1.86
N LYS A 29 4.30 8.25 -1.32
CA LYS A 29 4.43 6.84 -1.69
C LYS A 29 3.57 5.99 -0.77
N ILE A 30 2.69 5.18 -1.36
CA ILE A 30 1.73 4.35 -0.65
C ILE A 30 2.18 2.90 -0.72
N MET A 31 2.57 2.34 0.42
CA MET A 31 2.86 0.92 0.54
C MET A 31 1.75 0.19 1.27
N VAL A 32 1.45 -1.04 0.87
CA VAL A 32 0.46 -1.91 1.52
C VAL A 32 1.06 -3.28 1.88
N GLY A 33 0.44 -3.96 2.85
CA GLY A 33 0.94 -5.26 3.33
C GLY A 33 0.01 -5.89 4.36
N GLY A 34 0.45 -6.98 4.97
CA GLY A 34 -0.31 -7.76 5.95
C GLY A 34 -0.83 -9.09 5.38
N GLY A 35 -1.25 -9.99 6.28
CA GLY A 35 -1.55 -11.38 5.94
C GLY A 35 -2.73 -11.61 5.01
N ALA A 36 -3.62 -10.61 4.87
CA ALA A 36 -4.77 -10.69 3.96
C ALA A 36 -4.56 -9.94 2.63
N ILE A 37 -3.37 -9.38 2.38
CA ILE A 37 -3.07 -8.61 1.18
C ILE A 37 -2.20 -9.45 0.24
N THR A 38 -2.50 -9.38 -1.05
CA THR A 38 -1.70 -9.95 -2.14
C THR A 38 -1.13 -8.85 -3.03
N GLN A 39 -0.12 -9.18 -3.84
CA GLN A 39 0.42 -8.27 -4.85
C GLN A 39 -0.68 -7.81 -5.82
N GLU A 40 -1.52 -8.72 -6.31
CA GLU A 40 -2.64 -8.42 -7.21
C GLU A 40 -3.62 -7.41 -6.60
N PHE A 41 -3.93 -7.53 -5.31
CA PHE A 41 -4.79 -6.56 -4.63
C PHE A 41 -4.12 -5.18 -4.54
N ALA A 42 -2.83 -5.14 -4.19
CA ALA A 42 -2.06 -3.90 -4.10
C ALA A 42 -2.01 -3.16 -5.43
N ASP A 43 -1.81 -3.88 -6.53
CA ASP A 43 -1.83 -3.32 -7.88
C ASP A 43 -3.23 -2.83 -8.27
N SER A 44 -4.28 -3.59 -7.95
CA SER A 44 -5.67 -3.23 -8.23
C SER A 44 -6.13 -1.93 -7.54
N ILE A 45 -5.61 -1.64 -6.35
CA ILE A 45 -5.92 -0.40 -5.63
C ILE A 45 -4.98 0.76 -5.99
N GLY A 46 -3.93 0.50 -6.77
CA GLY A 46 -2.94 1.50 -7.18
C GLY A 46 -1.99 1.90 -6.04
N ALA A 47 -1.57 0.94 -5.21
CA ALA A 47 -0.47 1.16 -4.28
C ALA A 47 0.88 1.25 -5.04
N ASP A 48 1.84 1.97 -4.50
CA ASP A 48 3.19 2.10 -5.07
C ASP A 48 4.10 0.91 -4.72
N GLY A 49 3.69 0.08 -3.75
CA GLY A 49 4.40 -1.16 -3.47
C GLY A 49 3.70 -2.03 -2.43
N TYR A 50 4.06 -3.31 -2.46
CA TYR A 50 3.59 -4.32 -1.53
C TYR A 50 4.73 -5.21 -1.05
N ASP A 51 4.71 -5.53 0.24
CA ASP A 51 5.52 -6.62 0.77
C ASP A 51 4.77 -7.32 1.91
N PRO A 52 4.72 -8.66 1.94
CA PRO A 52 4.05 -9.40 3.01
C PRO A 52 4.82 -9.38 4.32
N THR A 53 6.09 -8.95 4.32
CA THR A 53 7.00 -9.03 5.47
C THR A 53 7.51 -7.66 5.90
N ALA A 54 7.73 -7.49 7.21
CA ALA A 54 8.38 -6.28 7.74
C ALA A 54 9.79 -6.02 7.14
N PRO A 55 10.72 -7.00 7.08
CA PRO A 55 12.04 -6.76 6.49
C PRO A 55 12.00 -6.45 4.99
N GLY A 56 11.09 -7.08 4.24
CA GLY A 56 10.91 -6.77 2.82
C GLY A 56 10.31 -5.37 2.60
N ALA A 57 9.36 -4.95 3.44
CA ALA A 57 8.83 -3.60 3.42
C ALA A 57 9.91 -2.54 3.64
N VAL A 58 10.91 -2.77 4.50
CA VAL A 58 12.06 -1.85 4.66
C VAL A 58 12.85 -1.71 3.36
N LYS A 59 13.14 -2.82 2.68
CA LYS A 59 13.85 -2.82 1.39
C LYS A 59 13.05 -2.09 0.31
N LEU A 60 11.74 -2.34 0.26
CA LEU A 60 10.81 -1.69 -0.66
C LEU A 60 10.73 -0.18 -0.42
N ALA A 61 10.61 0.24 0.84
CA ALA A 61 10.58 1.66 1.20
C ALA A 61 11.84 2.38 0.72
N ARG A 62 13.03 1.79 0.96
CA ARG A 62 14.30 2.32 0.47
C ARG A 62 14.33 2.46 -1.06
N LYS A 63 13.87 1.43 -1.78
CA LYS A 63 13.75 1.47 -3.25
C LYS A 63 12.81 2.59 -3.74
N LEU A 64 11.66 2.78 -3.09
CA LEU A 64 10.66 3.77 -3.49
C LEU A 64 11.09 5.22 -3.27
N ILE A 65 11.93 5.47 -2.26
CA ILE A 65 12.49 6.80 -1.97
C ILE A 65 13.86 7.02 -2.63
N GLY A 66 14.39 6.05 -3.36
CA GLY A 66 15.67 6.15 -4.07
C GLY A 66 16.92 6.08 -3.16
N LYS A 67 16.90 5.29 -2.08
CA LYS A 67 18.00 5.11 -1.12
C LYS A 67 18.58 3.70 -1.07
#